data_AF-A0AAJ0BCF2-F1
#
_entry.id   AF-A0AAJ0BCF2-F1
#
_cell.length_a   1.000
_cell.length_b   1.000
_cell.length_c   1.000
_cell.angle_alpha   90.00
_cell.angle_beta   90.00
_cell.angle_gamma   90.00
#
_symmetry.space_group_name_H-M   'P 1'
#
loop_
_entity.id
_entity.type
_entity.pdbx_description
1 polymer ?
#
loop_
_entity_poly.entity_id
_entity_poly.type
_entity_poly.pdbx_seq_one_letter_code
_entity_poly.pdbx_strand_id
1 'polypeptide(L)'
;MPGSSIWLLPPPTHHLHEKLKTLIAETLPALFPAESTSATLSPDFFVPHVTLTSEISPDLYGSDPQGWLDSIPWPAADEVCVRFEELRSQDVFVRRCYIGVGFDGVKDIAALARARGVLGEETPADKTAAWLKSWQDAFGPHVSLM
;
A
#
# COMPACT_ATOMS: atom_id res chain seq x y z
N MET A 1 -2.22 -15.87 -3.83
CA MET A 1 -1.72 -15.27 -5.07
C MET A 1 -0.20 -15.24 -4.96
N PRO A 2 0.56 -16.00 -5.75
CA PRO A 2 2.01 -15.89 -5.73
C PRO A 2 2.41 -14.52 -6.29
N GLY A 3 3.37 -13.86 -5.64
CA GLY A 3 3.91 -12.58 -6.09
C GLY A 3 4.13 -11.60 -4.95
N SER A 4 4.97 -10.61 -5.22
CA SER A 4 5.30 -9.55 -4.26
C SER A 4 4.43 -8.31 -4.46
N SER A 5 4.43 -7.44 -3.46
CA SER A 5 3.81 -6.12 -3.49
C SER A 5 4.85 -5.04 -3.19
N ILE A 6 4.65 -3.84 -3.76
CA ILE A 6 5.39 -2.64 -3.39
C ILE A 6 4.51 -1.79 -2.49
N TRP A 7 5.09 -1.35 -1.38
CA TRP A 7 4.43 -0.57 -0.34
C TRP A 7 5.12 0.77 -0.17
N LEU A 8 4.33 1.83 -0.01
CA LEU A 8 4.80 3.13 0.47
C LEU A 8 4.62 3.17 1.99
N LEU A 9 5.70 3.43 2.72
CA LEU A 9 5.71 3.50 4.17
C LEU A 9 5.83 4.96 4.65
N PRO A 10 5.20 5.35 5.76
CA PRO A 10 5.47 6.63 6.38
C PRO A 10 6.93 6.65 6.88
N PRO A 11 7.67 7.78 6.74
CA PRO A 11 9.03 7.88 7.23
C PRO A 11 9.10 7.54 8.74
N PRO A 12 10.11 6.78 9.19
CA PRO A 12 10.24 6.41 10.62
C PRO A 12 10.32 7.61 11.57
N THR A 13 10.82 8.75 11.08
CA THR A 13 10.92 10.00 11.84
C THR A 13 9.63 10.82 11.87
N HIS A 14 8.63 10.47 11.05
CA HIS A 14 7.38 11.21 10.95
C HIS A 14 6.40 10.77 12.04
N HIS A 15 5.75 11.72 12.72
CA HIS A 15 4.84 11.44 13.85
C HIS A 15 3.65 10.52 13.48
N LEU A 16 3.29 10.42 12.20
CA LEU A 16 2.24 9.50 11.74
C LEU A 16 2.65 8.03 11.89
N HIS A 17 3.94 7.70 11.79
CA HIS A 17 4.41 6.31 11.87
C HIS A 17 3.98 5.65 13.19
N GLU A 18 4.33 6.28 14.32
CA GLU A 18 3.96 5.77 15.64
C GLU A 18 2.45 5.84 15.89
N LYS A 19 1.76 6.89 15.43
CA LYS A 19 0.29 7.00 15.59
C LYS A 19 -0.44 5.87 14.89
N LEU A 20 -0.08 5.56 13.65
CA LEU A 20 -0.71 4.48 12.89
C LEU A 20 -0.37 3.11 13.48
N LYS A 21 0.88 2.92 13.91
CA LYS A 21 1.34 1.70 14.56
C LYS A 21 0.56 1.43 15.86
N THR A 22 0.39 2.44 16.73
CA THR A 22 -0.43 2.33 17.95
C THR A 22 -1.91 2.08 17.62
N LEU A 23 -2.43 2.71 16.56
CA LEU A 23 -3.82 2.51 16.15
C LEU A 23 -4.08 1.05 15.72
N ILE A 24 -3.20 0.50 14.89
CA ILE A 24 -3.27 -0.89 14.36
C ILE A 24 -3.01 -1.92 15.46
N ALA A 25 -1.96 -1.74 16.25
CA ALA A 25 -1.46 -2.78 17.16
C ALA A 25 -2.17 -2.82 18.51
N GLU A 26 -2.71 -1.68 18.96
CA GLU A 26 -3.19 -1.54 20.34
C GLU A 26 -4.63 -1.02 20.37
N THR A 27 -4.88 0.13 19.76
CA THR A 27 -6.14 0.86 19.97
C THR A 27 -7.33 0.15 19.34
N LEU A 28 -7.24 -0.20 18.05
CA LEU A 28 -8.35 -0.86 17.35
C LEU A 28 -8.60 -2.30 17.84
N PRO A 29 -7.57 -3.14 18.09
CA PRO A 29 -7.78 -4.43 18.71
C PRO A 29 -8.44 -4.36 20.09
N ALA A 30 -8.07 -3.37 20.92
CA ALA A 30 -8.68 -3.19 22.24
C ALA A 30 -10.15 -2.74 22.16
N LEU A 31 -10.50 -1.91 21.18
CA LEU A 31 -11.89 -1.43 20.97
C LEU A 31 -12.78 -2.47 20.30
N PHE A 32 -12.21 -3.32 19.43
CA PHE A 32 -12.94 -4.29 18.63
C PHE A 32 -12.33 -5.71 18.79
N PRO A 33 -12.34 -6.27 20.01
CA PRO A 33 -11.65 -7.53 20.30
C PRO A 33 -12.14 -8.67 19.40
N ALA A 34 -13.45 -8.78 19.17
CA ALA A 34 -14.04 -9.82 18.32
C ALA A 34 -13.53 -9.79 16.86
N GLU A 35 -13.14 -8.62 16.37
CA GLU A 35 -12.60 -8.46 15.02
C GLU A 35 -11.09 -8.70 14.96
N SER A 36 -10.41 -8.56 16.10
CA SER A 36 -8.97 -8.82 16.26
C SER A 36 -8.64 -10.26 16.70
N THR A 37 -9.64 -11.04 17.09
CA THR A 37 -9.50 -12.42 17.58
C THR A 37 -10.20 -13.41 16.66
N SER A 38 -9.76 -13.51 15.40
CA SER A 38 -10.02 -14.75 14.66
C SER A 38 -9.07 -15.82 15.22
N ALA A 39 -9.56 -17.03 15.50
CA ALA A 39 -8.79 -18.12 16.13
C ALA A 39 -7.53 -18.56 15.34
N THR A 40 -7.33 -18.02 14.13
CA THR A 40 -6.16 -18.25 13.28
C THR A 40 -5.22 -17.05 13.15
N LEU A 41 -5.57 -15.88 13.68
CA LEU A 41 -4.82 -14.62 13.51
C LEU A 41 -4.83 -13.87 14.86
N SER A 42 -3.82 -14.15 15.70
CA SER A 42 -3.38 -13.19 16.74
C SER A 42 -2.95 -11.91 16.03
N PRO A 43 -3.21 -10.71 16.58
CA PRO A 43 -3.38 -9.49 15.79
C PRO A 43 -2.31 -9.43 14.70
N ASP A 44 -2.76 -9.49 13.44
CA ASP A 44 -1.87 -9.39 12.29
C ASP A 44 -1.21 -8.03 12.36
N PHE A 45 -0.08 -7.95 13.07
CA PHE A 45 0.69 -6.73 13.17
C PHE A 45 1.32 -6.54 11.80
N PHE A 46 0.68 -5.71 10.99
CA PHE A 46 1.23 -5.25 9.74
C PHE A 46 1.74 -3.82 9.91
N VAL A 47 2.78 -3.50 9.14
CA VAL A 47 3.39 -2.17 9.16
C VAL A 47 2.42 -1.19 8.48
N PRO A 48 2.22 0.04 8.98
CA PRO A 48 1.41 1.02 8.27
C PRO A 48 1.95 1.27 6.86
N HIS A 49 1.13 1.06 5.83
CA HIS A 49 1.54 1.23 4.44
C HIS A 49 0.39 1.59 3.50
N VAL A 50 0.74 2.15 2.34
CA VAL A 50 -0.13 2.20 1.16
C VAL A 50 0.40 1.19 0.15
N THR A 51 -0.45 0.26 -0.30
CA THR A 51 -0.06 -0.66 -1.38
C THR A 51 -0.08 0.09 -2.72
N LEU A 52 1.09 0.20 -3.38
CA LEU A 52 1.23 0.84 -4.69
C LEU A 52 0.94 -0.13 -5.83
N THR A 53 1.37 -1.39 -5.68
CA THR A 53 1.06 -2.46 -6.63
C THR A 53 1.22 -3.83 -5.98
N SER A 54 0.67 -4.86 -6.62
CA SER A 54 0.75 -6.26 -6.22
C SER A 54 0.91 -7.16 -7.44
N GLU A 55 1.13 -8.46 -7.20
CA GLU A 55 1.27 -9.49 -8.24
C GLU A 55 2.56 -9.36 -9.06
N ILE A 56 3.63 -8.85 -8.44
CA ILE A 56 4.95 -8.78 -9.06
C ILE A 56 5.54 -10.19 -9.10
N SER A 57 5.90 -10.67 -10.30
CA SER A 57 6.53 -11.97 -10.48
C SER A 57 7.93 -12.01 -9.85
N PRO A 58 8.29 -13.05 -9.07
CA PRO A 58 9.65 -13.22 -8.57
C PRO A 58 10.73 -13.31 -9.64
N ASP A 59 10.38 -13.75 -10.85
CA ASP A 59 11.30 -13.81 -11.98
C ASP A 59 11.84 -12.43 -12.37
N LEU A 60 11.10 -11.36 -12.05
CA LEU A 60 11.48 -9.99 -12.38
C LEU A 60 12.69 -9.51 -11.58
N TYR A 61 12.80 -9.92 -10.32
CA TYR A 61 13.87 -9.49 -9.42
C TYR A 61 14.85 -10.61 -9.05
N GLY A 62 14.52 -11.87 -9.35
CA GLY A 62 15.39 -13.02 -9.13
C GLY A 62 15.90 -13.09 -7.69
N SER A 63 17.23 -13.10 -7.54
CA SER A 63 17.91 -13.12 -6.24
C SER A 63 18.21 -11.74 -5.66
N ASP A 64 17.89 -10.65 -6.36
CA ASP A 64 18.18 -9.27 -5.92
C ASP A 64 16.92 -8.36 -5.92
N PRO A 65 15.98 -8.58 -4.98
CA PRO A 65 14.80 -7.74 -4.83
C PRO A 65 15.10 -6.27 -4.56
N GLN A 66 16.15 -5.99 -3.78
CA GLN A 66 16.50 -4.61 -3.42
C GLN A 66 17.14 -3.88 -4.59
N GLY A 67 18.09 -4.50 -5.29
CA GLY A 67 18.69 -3.89 -6.48
C GLY A 67 17.66 -3.66 -7.59
N TRP A 68 16.68 -4.56 -7.76
CA TRP A 68 15.56 -4.31 -8.65
C TRP A 68 14.71 -3.11 -8.19
N LEU A 69 14.34 -3.04 -6.91
CA LEU A 69 13.55 -1.94 -6.36
C LEU A 69 14.28 -0.59 -6.53
N ASP A 70 15.60 -0.56 -6.29
CA ASP A 70 16.45 0.62 -6.41
C ASP A 70 16.68 1.04 -7.87
N SER A 71 16.48 0.13 -8.83
CA SER A 71 16.59 0.44 -10.27
C SER A 71 15.42 1.25 -10.83
N ILE A 72 14.30 1.30 -10.10
CA ILE A 72 13.12 2.05 -10.50
C ILE A 72 13.40 3.55 -10.24
N PRO A 73 13.14 4.45 -11.20
CA PRO A 73 13.41 5.88 -11.05
C PRO A 73 12.37 6.54 -10.14
N TRP A 74 12.42 6.23 -8.85
CA TRP A 74 11.54 6.82 -7.84
C TRP A 74 11.78 8.34 -7.74
N PRO A 75 10.72 9.14 -7.55
CA PRO A 75 10.88 10.55 -7.20
C PRO A 75 11.55 10.69 -5.84
N ALA A 76 12.06 11.88 -5.54
CA ALA A 76 12.57 12.18 -4.22
C ALA A 76 11.44 12.10 -3.18
N ALA A 77 11.78 11.76 -1.93
CA ALA A 77 10.78 11.52 -0.89
C ALA A 77 9.93 12.77 -0.57
N ASP A 78 10.48 13.97 -0.75
CA ASP A 78 9.80 15.26 -0.56
C ASP A 78 8.89 15.65 -1.73
N GLU A 79 9.00 14.97 -2.87
CA GLU A 79 8.10 15.13 -4.01
C GLU A 79 6.81 14.29 -3.85
N VAL A 80 6.78 13.34 -2.90
CA VAL A 80 5.62 12.50 -2.62
C VAL A 80 4.82 13.07 -1.44
N CYS A 81 3.63 13.59 -1.71
CA CYS A 81 2.75 14.18 -0.70
C CYS A 81 1.51 13.32 -0.45
N VAL A 82 1.52 12.56 0.64
CA VAL A 82 0.38 11.72 1.04
C VAL A 82 -0.60 12.54 1.88
N ARG A 83 -1.81 12.74 1.35
CA ARG A 83 -2.93 13.35 2.09
C ARG A 83 -3.92 12.27 2.53
N PHE A 84 -4.16 12.17 3.83
CA PHE A 84 -5.24 11.35 4.35
C PHE A 84 -6.60 12.00 4.12
N GLU A 85 -7.56 11.17 3.78
CA GLU A 85 -8.96 11.53 3.57
C GLU A 85 -9.82 10.91 4.68
N GLU A 86 -11.02 10.45 4.33
CA GLU A 86 -11.96 9.91 5.30
C GLU A 86 -11.55 8.53 5.82
N LEU A 87 -11.87 8.27 7.09
CA LEU A 87 -11.91 6.92 7.65
C LEU A 87 -13.13 6.19 7.10
N ARG A 88 -12.94 4.95 6.64
CA ARG A 88 -13.98 4.12 6.04
C ARG A 88 -13.93 2.70 6.60
N SER A 89 -15.07 2.02 6.53
CA SER A 89 -15.22 0.61 6.89
C SER A 89 -16.06 -0.10 5.85
N GLN A 90 -15.71 -1.35 5.52
CA GLN A 90 -16.44 -2.20 4.59
C GLN A 90 -16.53 -3.62 5.12
N ASP A 91 -17.53 -4.38 4.68
CA ASP A 91 -17.64 -5.81 5.00
C ASP A 91 -16.75 -6.67 4.08
N VAL A 92 -15.47 -6.32 4.02
CA VAL A 92 -14.41 -6.99 3.25
C VAL A 92 -13.17 -7.03 4.12
N PHE A 93 -12.58 -8.21 4.33
CA PHE A 93 -11.50 -8.43 5.31
C PHE A 93 -10.38 -7.37 5.25
N VAL A 94 -9.78 -7.12 4.08
CA VAL A 94 -8.67 -6.17 3.94
C VAL A 94 -9.06 -4.67 3.94
N ARG A 95 -10.37 -4.37 3.93
CA ARG A 95 -10.95 -3.02 3.95
C ARG A 95 -11.94 -2.85 5.10
N ARG A 96 -11.74 -3.63 6.17
CA ARG A 96 -12.63 -3.64 7.32
C ARG A 96 -12.58 -2.32 8.07
N CYS A 97 -11.38 -1.76 8.26
CA CYS A 97 -11.18 -0.38 8.69
C CYS A 97 -9.96 0.21 7.96
N TYR A 98 -10.12 1.34 7.27
CA TYR A 98 -9.02 1.96 6.53
C TYR A 98 -9.17 3.49 6.41
N ILE A 99 -8.04 4.17 6.21
CA ILE A 99 -7.99 5.60 5.90
C ILE A 99 -7.82 5.75 4.40
N GLY A 100 -8.71 6.49 3.73
CA GLY A 100 -8.53 6.85 2.32
C GLY A 100 -7.31 7.75 2.12
N VAL A 101 -6.64 7.62 0.99
CA VAL A 101 -5.51 8.48 0.62
C VAL A 101 -5.87 9.24 -0.66
N GLY A 102 -5.47 10.51 -0.74
CA GLY A 102 -5.67 11.32 -1.94
C GLY A 102 -4.90 10.76 -3.13
N PHE A 103 -5.62 10.46 -4.21
CA PHE A 103 -5.06 9.83 -5.42
C PHE A 103 -3.91 10.62 -6.04
N ASP A 104 -4.04 11.94 -6.14
CA ASP A 104 -3.03 12.79 -6.77
C ASP A 104 -1.68 12.75 -6.06
N GLY A 105 -1.65 12.43 -4.76
CA GLY A 105 -0.42 12.35 -3.97
C GLY A 105 0.42 11.11 -4.22
N VAL A 106 -0.16 10.06 -4.81
CA VAL A 106 0.48 8.74 -4.95
C VAL A 106 0.33 8.11 -6.33
N LYS A 107 -0.47 8.70 -7.23
CA LYS A 107 -0.76 8.11 -8.55
C LYS A 107 0.52 7.88 -9.37
N ASP A 108 1.49 8.78 -9.32
CA ASP A 108 2.69 8.71 -10.17
C ASP A 108 3.62 7.58 -9.72
N ILE A 109 3.80 7.40 -8.40
CA ILE A 109 4.58 6.29 -7.85
C ILE A 109 3.85 4.94 -7.97
N ALA A 110 2.51 4.93 -7.90
CA ALA A 110 1.72 3.73 -8.20
C ALA A 110 1.82 3.36 -9.69
N ALA A 111 1.84 4.36 -10.59
CA ALA A 111 2.06 4.18 -12.01
C ALA A 111 3.41 3.51 -12.27
N LEU A 112 4.49 4.08 -11.70
CA LEU A 112 5.85 3.55 -11.82
C LEU A 112 5.92 2.12 -11.28
N ALA A 113 5.37 1.87 -10.09
CA ALA A 113 5.34 0.55 -9.49
C ALA A 113 4.66 -0.49 -10.41
N ARG A 114 3.49 -0.15 -10.98
CA ARG A 114 2.76 -1.09 -11.86
C ARG A 114 3.45 -1.28 -13.21
N ALA A 115 3.91 -0.20 -13.83
CA ALA A 115 4.61 -0.21 -15.10
C ALA A 115 5.79 -1.19 -15.06
N ARG A 116 6.65 -1.01 -14.04
CA ARG A 116 7.87 -1.81 -13.83
C ARG A 116 7.58 -3.20 -13.31
N GLY A 117 6.66 -3.32 -12.35
CA GLY A 117 6.42 -4.54 -11.59
C GLY A 117 5.56 -5.59 -12.30
N VAL A 118 4.69 -5.18 -13.23
CA VAL A 118 3.68 -6.09 -13.80
C VAL A 118 3.50 -5.92 -15.31
N LEU A 119 3.53 -4.69 -15.81
CA LEU A 119 3.15 -4.43 -17.21
C LEU A 119 4.32 -4.50 -18.19
N GLY A 120 5.56 -4.59 -17.68
CA GLY A 120 6.79 -4.60 -18.50
C GLY A 120 7.01 -3.28 -19.24
N GLU A 121 6.49 -2.18 -18.69
CA GLU A 121 6.65 -0.84 -19.23
C GLU A 121 7.81 -0.13 -18.51
N GLU A 122 8.82 0.32 -19.26
CA GLU A 122 9.96 1.06 -18.70
C GLU A 122 9.51 2.36 -18.02
N THR A 123 8.49 3.01 -18.61
CA THR A 123 7.82 4.21 -18.12
C THR A 123 6.31 4.03 -18.25
N PRO A 124 5.48 4.61 -17.36
CA PRO A 124 4.02 4.51 -17.45
C PRO A 124 3.48 4.88 -18.84
N ALA A 125 2.72 3.97 -19.46
CA ALA A 125 2.07 4.18 -20.74
C ALA A 125 0.58 3.78 -20.68
N ASP A 126 -0.03 3.45 -21.83
CA ASP A 126 -1.46 3.24 -21.96
C ASP A 126 -2.01 2.12 -21.06
N LYS A 127 -1.27 1.02 -20.89
CA LYS A 127 -1.72 -0.08 -20.01
C LYS A 127 -1.70 0.37 -18.56
N THR A 128 -0.67 1.11 -18.15
CA THR A 128 -0.58 1.68 -16.80
C THR A 128 -1.69 2.70 -16.55
N ALA A 129 -1.99 3.57 -17.51
CA ALA A 129 -3.09 4.54 -17.40
C ALA A 129 -4.46 3.85 -17.25
N ALA A 130 -4.72 2.81 -18.04
CA ALA A 130 -5.94 2.01 -17.92
C ALA A 130 -6.03 1.30 -16.56
N TRP A 131 -4.91 0.73 -16.10
CA TRP A 131 -4.83 0.08 -14.80
C TRP A 131 -5.07 1.07 -13.65
N LEU A 132 -4.44 2.25 -13.66
CA LEU A 132 -4.60 3.27 -12.63
C LEU A 132 -6.07 3.67 -12.43
N LYS A 133 -6.80 3.85 -13.54
CA LYS A 133 -8.24 4.14 -13.48
C LYS A 133 -9.00 3.01 -12.80
N SER A 134 -8.75 1.76 -13.21
CA SER A 134 -9.39 0.59 -12.59
C SER A 134 -9.02 0.43 -11.11
N TRP A 135 -7.77 0.71 -10.74
CA TRP A 135 -7.27 0.64 -9.38
C TRP A 135 -7.93 1.70 -8.50
N GLN A 136 -8.03 2.95 -8.99
CA GLN A 136 -8.71 4.04 -8.31
C GLN A 136 -10.17 3.72 -8.02
N ASP A 137 -10.90 3.18 -9.01
CA ASP A 137 -12.33 2.87 -8.89
C ASP A 137 -12.60 1.65 -7.99
N ALA A 138 -11.77 0.61 -8.09
CA ALA A 138 -12.00 -0.65 -7.38
C ALA A 138 -11.52 -0.63 -5.92
N PHE A 139 -10.34 -0.06 -5.68
CA PHE A 139 -9.65 -0.12 -4.39
C PHE A 139 -9.27 1.28 -3.88
N GLY A 140 -8.61 2.06 -4.73
CA GLY A 140 -8.00 3.33 -4.40
C GLY A 140 -6.81 3.19 -3.43
N PRO A 141 -5.96 4.21 -3.33
CA PRO A 141 -4.93 4.24 -2.31
C PRO A 141 -5.56 4.41 -0.93
N HIS A 142 -5.10 3.59 0.00
CA HIS A 142 -5.56 3.60 1.39
C HIS A 142 -4.48 3.05 2.32
N VAL A 143 -4.64 3.34 3.61
CA VAL A 143 -3.91 2.71 4.71
C VAL A 143 -4.88 1.83 5.48
N SER A 144 -4.72 0.51 5.40
CA SER A 144 -5.50 -0.42 6.22
C SER A 144 -5.16 -0.24 7.69
N LEU A 145 -6.15 -0.41 8.54
CA LEU A 145 -6.01 -0.31 10.00
C LEU A 145 -6.43 -1.59 10.74
N MET A 146 -7.28 -2.40 10.09
CA MET A 146 -7.78 -3.69 10.53
C MET A 146 -8.31 -4.49 9.34
#